data_AF-R6FP65-F1
#
_entry.id   AF-R6FP65-F1
#
_cell.length_a   1.000
_cell.length_b   1.000
_cell.length_c   1.000
_cell.angle_alpha   90.00
_cell.angle_beta   90.00
_cell.angle_gamma   90.00
#
_symmetry.space_group_name_H-M   'P 1'
#
loop_
_entity.id
_entity.type
_entity.pdbx_description
1 polymer ?
#
loop_
_entity_poly.entity_id
_entity_poly.type
_entity_poly.pdbx_seq_one_letter_code
_entity_poly.pdbx_strand_id
1 'polypeptide(L)'
;MKNIILTAAIAICATFGVHAQNIYGTSSKRNSTSSLSIGTTNSSVRYQQGYTRKDGTYVQGHYKTSTNTTNHDNFSTSGNLNTFTGTIGTHARDYSSNAYNYGSGRTIHTGSRGGQYYINSKGNKTYVPKRR
;
A
#
# COMPACT_ATOMS: atom_id res chain seq x y z
N MET A 1 -47.83 -11.50 14.77
CA MET A 1 -46.93 -11.21 15.91
C MET A 1 -45.78 -12.20 15.82
N LYS A 2 -44.58 -11.74 15.50
CA LYS A 2 -43.40 -12.61 15.28
C LYS A 2 -42.27 -12.13 16.20
N ASN A 3 -41.76 -13.09 16.96
CA ASN A 3 -40.98 -12.88 18.17
C ASN A 3 -39.52 -12.54 17.86
N ILE A 4 -38.93 -11.74 18.75
CA ILE A 4 -37.56 -11.24 18.78
C ILE A 4 -36.61 -12.35 19.22
N ILE A 5 -35.44 -12.48 18.57
CA ILE A 5 -34.27 -13.14 19.18
C ILE A 5 -33.05 -12.24 19.02
N LEU A 6 -32.63 -11.70 20.16
CA LEU A 6 -31.40 -10.94 20.38
C LEU A 6 -30.24 -11.94 20.49
N THR A 7 -29.18 -11.79 19.70
CA THR A 7 -27.93 -12.54 19.90
C THR A 7 -26.79 -11.56 20.13
N ALA A 8 -26.22 -11.64 21.33
CA ALA A 8 -25.09 -10.86 21.81
C ALA A 8 -23.80 -11.29 21.08
N ALA A 9 -23.03 -10.32 20.58
CA ALA A 9 -21.72 -10.57 20.01
C ALA A 9 -20.64 -10.37 21.09
N ILE A 10 -19.93 -11.45 21.37
CA ILE A 10 -18.77 -11.51 22.29
C ILE A 10 -17.60 -10.76 21.66
N ALA A 11 -17.16 -9.68 22.32
CA ALA A 11 -15.94 -8.97 21.94
C ALA A 11 -14.71 -9.79 22.38
N ILE A 12 -14.03 -10.43 21.43
CA ILE A 12 -12.75 -11.11 21.68
C ILE A 12 -11.64 -10.05 21.65
N CYS A 13 -11.11 -9.75 22.82
CA CYS A 13 -9.96 -8.89 23.03
C CYS A 13 -8.69 -9.68 22.67
N ALA A 14 -8.09 -9.42 21.51
CA ALA A 14 -6.78 -9.98 21.16
C ALA A 14 -5.69 -8.97 21.55
N THR A 15 -4.86 -9.32 22.54
CA THR A 15 -3.65 -8.59 22.90
C THR A 15 -2.56 -8.90 21.89
N PHE A 16 -2.06 -7.88 21.18
CA PHE A 16 -0.85 -8.03 20.39
C PHE A 16 0.37 -7.73 21.26
N GLY A 17 1.24 -8.73 21.42
CA GLY A 17 2.54 -8.58 22.05
C GLY A 17 3.41 -7.59 21.28
N VAL A 18 4.01 -6.64 21.99
CA VAL A 18 4.90 -5.63 21.41
C VAL A 18 6.30 -6.23 21.33
N HIS A 19 6.79 -6.57 20.14
CA HIS A 19 8.21 -6.86 19.93
C HIS A 19 8.93 -5.55 19.57
N ALA A 20 9.27 -4.75 20.58
CA ALA A 20 10.10 -3.57 20.38
C ALA A 20 11.54 -4.00 20.05
N GLN A 21 11.95 -3.91 18.78
CA GLN A 21 13.38 -3.93 18.41
C GLN A 21 13.85 -2.49 18.32
N ASN A 22 14.35 -1.98 19.44
CA ASN A 22 15.15 -0.76 19.47
C ASN A 22 16.50 -1.06 18.84
N ILE A 23 16.75 -0.59 17.61
CA ILE A 23 18.10 -0.53 17.06
C ILE A 23 18.68 0.84 17.44
N TYR A 24 19.13 0.95 18.69
CA TYR A 24 20.15 1.94 19.03
C TYR A 24 21.50 1.35 18.65
N GLY A 25 22.26 2.13 17.88
CA GLY A 25 23.47 1.70 17.20
C GLY A 25 24.43 0.89 18.08
N THR A 26 24.86 -0.24 17.54
CA THR A 26 26.05 -0.95 18.04
C THR A 26 26.90 -1.34 16.84
N SER A 27 28.09 -0.76 16.80
CA SER A 27 29.11 -1.04 15.81
C SER A 27 29.49 -2.51 15.85
N SER A 28 29.26 -3.25 14.77
CA SER A 28 29.86 -4.56 14.57
C SER A 28 30.13 -4.77 13.08
N LYS A 29 31.43 -4.83 12.76
CA LYS A 29 31.96 -5.12 11.44
C LYS A 29 31.51 -6.52 11.02
N ARG A 30 30.60 -6.63 10.05
CA ARG A 30 30.43 -7.85 9.25
C ARG A 30 30.31 -7.47 7.78
N ASN A 31 31.27 -8.02 7.02
CA ASN A 31 31.40 -7.85 5.58
C ASN A 31 30.44 -8.84 4.91
N SER A 32 29.33 -8.32 4.37
CA SER A 32 28.43 -9.02 3.45
C SER A 32 27.68 -7.93 2.68
N THR A 33 28.26 -7.49 1.56
CA THR A 33 27.67 -6.53 0.64
C THR A 33 26.56 -7.20 -0.19
N SER A 34 25.48 -7.62 0.47
CA SER A 34 24.17 -7.55 -0.16
C SER A 34 23.71 -6.11 0.04
N SER A 35 23.92 -5.28 -0.97
CA SER A 35 23.32 -3.94 -1.00
C SER A 35 21.80 -4.13 -1.05
N LEU A 36 21.18 -4.29 0.13
CA LEU A 36 19.78 -3.99 0.35
C LEU A 36 19.64 -2.53 -0.08
N SER A 37 19.29 -2.34 -1.34
CA SER A 37 18.76 -1.07 -1.82
C SER A 37 17.44 -0.90 -1.11
N ILE A 38 17.50 -0.42 0.13
CA ILE A 38 16.37 0.19 0.82
C ILE A 38 15.99 1.35 -0.10
N GLY A 39 14.92 1.14 -0.86
CA GLY A 39 14.40 2.19 -1.72
C GLY A 39 14.10 3.40 -0.85
N THR A 40 14.61 4.57 -1.27
CA THR A 40 14.38 5.82 -0.55
C THR A 40 12.89 6.15 -0.63
N THR A 41 12.21 6.09 0.50
CA THR A 41 10.79 6.46 0.59
C THR A 41 10.65 7.96 0.79
N ASN A 42 9.48 8.50 0.40
CA ASN A 42 9.19 9.90 0.62
C ASN A 42 9.18 10.20 2.12
N SER A 43 9.96 11.18 2.56
CA SER A 43 9.99 11.62 3.96
C SER A 43 8.70 12.31 4.39
N SER A 44 7.93 12.86 3.45
CA SER A 44 6.61 13.43 3.71
C SER A 44 5.56 12.32 3.77
N VAL A 45 5.02 12.11 4.96
CA VAL A 45 4.02 11.09 5.26
C VAL A 45 2.77 11.74 5.84
N ARG A 46 1.61 11.19 5.52
CA ARG A 46 0.33 11.58 6.11
C ARG A 46 -0.51 10.37 6.52
N TYR A 47 -1.30 10.55 7.56
CA TYR A 47 -2.29 9.57 7.99
C TYR A 47 -3.54 9.65 7.10
N GLN A 48 -3.97 8.51 6.58
CA GLN A 48 -5.25 8.35 5.91
C GLN A 48 -6.26 7.80 6.92
N GLN A 49 -7.30 8.58 7.22
CA GLN A 49 -8.39 8.15 8.09
C GLN A 49 -9.09 6.92 7.52
N GLY A 50 -9.55 6.04 8.41
CA GLY A 50 -10.37 4.89 8.05
C GLY A 50 -11.75 5.31 7.54
N TYR A 51 -12.36 4.48 6.72
CA TYR A 51 -13.68 4.75 6.14
C TYR A 51 -14.38 3.47 5.71
N THR A 52 -15.70 3.51 5.56
CA THR A 52 -16.51 2.39 5.06
C THR A 52 -16.77 2.58 3.57
N ARG A 53 -16.48 1.55 2.77
CA ARG A 53 -16.76 1.54 1.32
C ARG A 53 -18.27 1.39 1.07
N LYS A 54 -18.69 1.71 -0.16
CA LYS A 54 -20.10 1.58 -0.59
C LYS A 54 -20.63 0.14 -0.49
N ASP A 55 -19.76 -0.85 -0.57
CA ASP A 55 -20.09 -2.27 -0.43
C ASP A 55 -20.15 -2.75 1.04
N GLY A 56 -20.00 -1.84 2.01
CA GLY A 56 -20.00 -2.13 3.44
C GLY A 56 -18.64 -2.51 4.01
N THR A 57 -17.60 -2.69 3.18
CA THR A 57 -16.27 -3.08 3.67
C THR A 57 -15.59 -1.92 4.39
N TYR A 58 -15.23 -2.10 5.66
CA TYR A 58 -14.44 -1.12 6.41
C TYR A 58 -12.96 -1.14 6.00
N VAL A 59 -12.37 0.06 5.88
CA VAL A 59 -10.95 0.29 5.59
C VAL A 59 -10.30 0.90 6.80
N GLN A 60 -9.36 0.19 7.41
CA GLN A 60 -8.56 0.70 8.52
C GLN A 60 -7.70 1.89 8.06
N GLY A 61 -7.60 2.90 8.93
CA GLY A 61 -6.70 4.03 8.70
C GLY A 61 -5.23 3.60 8.70
N HIS A 62 -4.41 4.23 7.88
CA HIS A 62 -3.02 3.84 7.67
C HIS A 62 -2.15 5.04 7.26
N TYR A 63 -0.85 4.93 7.48
CA TYR A 63 0.11 5.92 6.99
C TYR A 63 0.47 5.67 5.53
N LYS A 64 0.58 6.76 4.76
CA LYS A 64 1.04 6.74 3.38
C LYS A 64 1.92 7.94 3.07
N THR A 65 2.83 7.76 2.14
CA THR A 65 3.61 8.84 1.55
C THR A 65 2.70 9.88 0.89
N SER A 66 3.14 11.13 0.93
CA SER A 66 2.52 12.23 0.21
C SER A 66 2.54 11.99 -1.30
N THR A 67 1.51 12.47 -2.00
CA THR A 67 1.39 12.26 -3.44
C THR A 67 2.30 13.22 -4.21
N ASN A 68 3.07 12.68 -5.15
CA ASN A 68 3.86 13.45 -6.10
C ASN A 68 3.68 12.87 -7.52
N THR A 69 4.52 13.27 -8.47
CA THR A 69 4.42 12.93 -9.90
C THR A 69 4.65 11.44 -10.20
N THR A 70 5.38 10.70 -9.38
CA THR A 70 5.62 9.25 -9.61
C THR A 70 5.29 8.45 -8.36
N ASN A 71 5.28 7.12 -8.48
CA ASN A 71 5.16 6.25 -7.32
C ASN A 71 6.50 5.77 -6.75
N HIS A 72 7.64 6.26 -7.26
CA HIS A 72 8.95 5.60 -7.04
C HIS A 72 9.34 5.49 -5.57
N ASP A 73 8.93 6.47 -4.77
CA ASP A 73 9.24 6.68 -3.37
C ASP A 73 8.04 6.35 -2.44
N ASN A 74 6.95 5.79 -2.98
CA ASN A 74 5.82 5.37 -2.16
C ASN A 74 6.13 4.11 -1.36
N PHE A 75 5.60 4.00 -0.13
CA PHE A 75 5.73 2.79 0.70
C PHE A 75 5.23 1.51 0.01
N SER A 76 4.24 1.64 -0.87
CA SER A 76 3.61 0.52 -1.54
C SER A 76 4.41 0.04 -2.76
N THR A 77 5.42 0.79 -3.20
CA THR A 77 6.23 0.49 -4.40
C THR A 77 7.29 -0.58 -4.12
N SER A 78 7.53 -1.42 -5.11
CA SER A 78 8.42 -2.58 -5.04
C SER A 78 9.80 -2.22 -4.49
N GLY A 79 10.18 -2.88 -3.39
CA GLY A 79 11.47 -2.71 -2.72
C GLY A 79 11.51 -1.61 -1.64
N ASN A 80 10.46 -0.79 -1.52
CA ASN A 80 10.40 0.27 -0.52
C ASN A 80 9.89 -0.28 0.82
N LEU A 81 10.57 0.05 1.92
CA LEU A 81 10.14 -0.32 3.28
C LEU A 81 9.11 0.69 3.80
N ASN A 82 7.95 0.19 4.23
CA ASN A 82 7.03 0.97 5.05
C ASN A 82 7.50 0.93 6.51
N THR A 83 8.04 2.04 7.02
CA THR A 83 8.57 2.14 8.39
C THR A 83 7.49 2.01 9.47
N PHE A 84 6.21 2.20 9.14
CA PHE A 84 5.10 2.08 10.09
C PHE A 84 4.61 0.65 10.26
N THR A 85 4.80 -0.20 9.25
CA THR A 85 4.29 -1.59 9.25
C THR A 85 5.39 -2.64 9.13
N GLY A 86 6.62 -2.25 8.80
CA GLY A 86 7.74 -3.17 8.54
C GLY A 86 7.64 -3.94 7.22
N THR A 87 6.62 -3.69 6.40
CA THR A 87 6.36 -4.43 5.16
C THR A 87 7.08 -3.80 3.96
N ILE A 88 7.53 -4.64 3.04
CA ILE A 88 8.09 -4.19 1.75
C ILE A 88 6.97 -4.03 0.71
N GLY A 89 6.96 -2.90 0.01
CA GLY A 89 6.04 -2.65 -1.09
C GLY A 89 6.23 -3.63 -2.25
N THR A 90 5.18 -3.82 -3.05
CA THR A 90 5.15 -4.80 -4.14
C THR A 90 4.63 -4.24 -5.45
N HIS A 91 4.12 -3.00 -5.46
CA HIS A 91 3.61 -2.39 -6.68
C HIS A 91 4.74 -2.01 -7.64
N ALA A 92 4.54 -2.23 -8.93
CA ALA A 92 5.55 -1.87 -9.92
C ALA A 92 5.80 -0.36 -9.93
N ARG A 93 7.07 0.00 -10.11
CA ARG A 93 7.50 1.38 -10.27
C ARG A 93 6.99 1.94 -11.61
N ASP A 94 6.56 3.19 -11.62
CA ASP A 94 6.21 3.90 -12.84
C ASP A 94 7.36 3.86 -13.84
N TYR A 95 7.04 3.65 -15.12
CA TYR A 95 7.97 3.56 -16.24
C TYR A 95 8.97 2.39 -16.18
N SER A 96 8.68 1.36 -15.37
CA SER A 96 9.43 0.10 -15.34
C SER A 96 8.82 -0.95 -16.27
N SER A 97 9.60 -1.98 -16.64
CA SER A 97 9.11 -3.16 -17.37
C SER A 97 7.94 -3.84 -16.66
N ASN A 98 8.01 -3.93 -15.33
CA ASN A 98 6.95 -4.53 -14.50
C ASN A 98 5.62 -3.76 -14.55
N ALA A 99 5.62 -2.48 -14.95
CA ALA A 99 4.38 -1.70 -15.10
C ALA A 99 3.49 -2.24 -16.23
N TYR A 100 4.06 -2.87 -17.25
CA TYR A 100 3.32 -3.44 -18.39
C TYR A 100 2.52 -4.68 -18.01
N ASN A 101 2.87 -5.35 -16.91
CA ASN A 101 2.13 -6.52 -16.41
C ASN A 101 0.75 -6.16 -15.85
N TYR A 102 0.59 -4.93 -15.36
CA TYR A 102 -0.69 -4.45 -14.83
C TYR A 102 -1.66 -4.28 -15.99
N GLY A 103 -2.92 -4.73 -15.90
CA GLY A 103 -3.89 -4.53 -16.98
C GLY A 103 -3.43 -5.02 -18.36
N SER A 104 -2.59 -6.07 -18.41
CA SER A 104 -2.16 -6.68 -19.67
C SER A 104 -3.37 -7.09 -20.52
N GLY A 105 -3.29 -6.83 -21.83
CA GLY A 105 -4.39 -7.04 -22.77
C GLY A 105 -5.56 -6.05 -22.66
N ARG A 106 -5.43 -4.99 -21.86
CA ARG A 106 -6.44 -3.91 -21.76
C ARG A 106 -5.96 -2.64 -22.44
N THR A 107 -6.90 -1.92 -23.05
CA THR A 107 -6.67 -0.54 -23.52
C THR A 107 -6.45 0.36 -22.30
N ILE A 108 -5.30 1.04 -22.29
CA ILE A 108 -4.92 1.98 -21.23
C ILE A 108 -5.28 3.39 -21.66
N HIS A 109 -5.92 4.13 -20.76
CA HIS A 109 -6.28 5.52 -20.92
C HIS A 109 -5.49 6.38 -19.94
N THR A 110 -5.23 7.63 -20.33
CA THR A 110 -4.60 8.63 -19.48
C THR A 110 -5.65 9.64 -19.03
N GLY A 111 -5.78 9.86 -17.73
CA GLY A 111 -6.69 10.86 -17.17
C GLY A 111 -6.11 12.28 -17.26
N SER A 112 -6.94 13.29 -17.07
CA SER A 112 -6.53 14.71 -17.05
C SER A 112 -5.45 15.04 -16.02
N ARG A 113 -5.32 14.23 -14.97
CA ARG A 113 -4.29 14.34 -13.93
C ARG A 113 -3.04 13.49 -14.19
N GLY A 114 -2.89 12.95 -15.41
CA GLY A 114 -1.74 12.14 -15.84
C GLY A 114 -1.72 10.69 -15.34
N GLY A 115 -2.68 10.28 -14.50
CA GLY A 115 -2.80 8.89 -14.05
C GLY A 115 -3.29 7.97 -15.16
N GLN A 116 -2.67 6.80 -15.31
CA GLN A 116 -3.07 5.78 -16.27
C GLN A 116 -4.03 4.77 -15.63
N TYR A 117 -5.03 4.33 -16.40
CA TYR A 117 -6.05 3.39 -15.94
C TYR A 117 -6.65 2.59 -17.10
N TYR A 118 -7.36 1.52 -16.79
CA TYR A 118 -8.28 0.84 -17.72
C TYR A 118 -9.67 0.77 -17.11
N ILE A 119 -10.69 0.53 -17.94
CA ILE A 119 -12.05 0.25 -17.47
C ILE A 119 -12.19 -1.26 -17.27
N ASN A 120 -12.45 -1.69 -16.03
CA ASN A 120 -12.64 -3.10 -15.72
C ASN A 120 -14.03 -3.59 -16.16
N SER A 121 -14.28 -4.90 -16.05
CA SER A 121 -15.56 -5.51 -16.47
C SER A 121 -16.80 -4.98 -15.73
N LYS A 122 -16.61 -4.31 -14.58
CA LYS A 122 -17.69 -3.66 -13.81
C LYS A 122 -17.89 -2.19 -14.21
N GLY A 123 -17.24 -1.72 -15.28
CA GLY A 123 -17.31 -0.33 -15.74
C GLY A 123 -16.49 0.65 -14.88
N ASN A 124 -15.70 0.18 -13.91
CA ASN A 124 -14.95 1.05 -13.01
C ASN A 124 -13.53 1.31 -13.52
N LYS A 125 -12.98 2.50 -13.22
CA LYS A 125 -11.57 2.83 -13.48
C LYS A 125 -10.66 2.06 -12.52
N THR A 126 -9.78 1.23 -13.07
CA THR A 126 -8.68 0.61 -12.32
C THR A 126 -7.37 1.28 -12.72
N TYR A 127 -6.76 2.01 -11.79
CA TYR A 127 -5.48 2.69 -12.01
C TYR A 127 -4.32 1.70 -12.03
N VAL A 128 -3.35 1.98 -12.90
CA VAL A 128 -2.13 1.18 -13.10
C VAL A 128 -0.90 2.07 -13.01
N PRO A 129 0.28 1.51 -12.69
CA PRO A 129 1.54 2.24 -12.80
C PRO A 129 1.72 2.79 -14.22
N LYS A 130 2.26 4.00 -14.33
CA LYS A 130 2.40 4.70 -15.61
C LYS A 130 3.38 3.97 -16.53
N ARG A 131 3.01 3.86 -17.80
CA ARG A 131 3.84 3.33 -18.88
C ARG A 131 4.36 4.48 -19.76
N ARG A 132 5.36 4.17 -20.59
CA ARG A 132 5.88 5.12 -21.58
C ARG A 132 4.86 5.37 -22.68
#